data_AF-A0A023JBJ8-F1
#
_entry.id   AF-A0A023JBJ8-F1
#
_cell.length_a   1.000
_cell.length_b   1.000
_cell.length_c   1.000
_cell.angle_alpha   90.00
_cell.angle_beta   90.00
_cell.angle_gamma   90.00
#
_symmetry.space_group_name_H-M   'P 1'
#
loop_
_entity.id
_entity.type
_entity.pdbx_description
1 polymer ?
#
loop_
_entity_poly.entity_id
_entity_poly.type
_entity_poly.pdbx_seq_one_letter_code
_entity_poly.pdbx_strand_id
1 'polypeptide(L)'
;SIKSTIEKYKKACSDSSSPCSVSEINAQYYQHESAKLRQQIQMLQSSNRHLMGDALSALNVKELKQLENKLERGIGRIRSKKNELLLAEIECFQKRERELETESICLRTKIAELEDLERANMVGGAELNAIHELASRNFFSSHMVESAAGYSFFDKKILNVG
;
A
#
# COMPACT_ATOMS: atom_id res chain seq x y z
N SER A 1 30.63 83.24 28.29
CA SER A 1 30.48 82.47 29.55
C SER A 1 30.33 81.00 29.22
N ILE A 2 30.92 80.11 30.03
CA ILE A 2 30.82 78.65 29.89
C ILE A 2 29.36 78.19 29.71
N LYS A 3 28.41 78.85 30.38
CA LYS A 3 26.97 78.60 30.23
C LYS A 3 26.47 78.76 28.78
N SER A 4 26.93 79.80 28.08
CA SER A 4 26.55 80.05 26.68
C SER A 4 27.14 79.00 25.73
N THR A 5 28.36 78.54 26.01
CA THR A 5 28.96 77.44 25.24
C THR A 5 28.20 76.13 25.45
N ILE A 6 27.82 75.81 26.70
CA ILE A 6 27.01 74.63 27.03
C ILE A 6 25.63 74.69 26.35
N GLU A 7 24.96 75.84 26.37
CA GLU A 7 23.68 76.03 25.68
C GLU A 7 23.79 75.85 24.17
N LYS A 8 24.85 76.37 23.53
CA LYS A 8 25.10 76.18 22.09
C LYS A 8 25.28 74.71 21.73
N TYR A 9 26.01 73.95 22.54
CA TYR A 9 26.19 72.51 22.31
C TYR A 9 24.89 71.72 22.54
N LYS A 10 24.15 72.02 23.62
CA LYS A 10 22.83 71.41 23.86
C LYS A 10 21.87 71.68 22.70
N LYS A 11 21.86 72.91 22.19
CA LYS A 11 21.02 73.31 21.06
C LYS A 11 21.44 72.61 19.77
N ALA A 12 22.73 72.51 19.48
CA ALA A 12 23.22 71.77 18.31
C ALA A 12 22.89 70.27 18.34
N CYS A 13 22.85 69.64 19.52
CA CYS A 13 22.41 68.24 19.68
C CYS A 13 20.88 68.06 19.64
N SER A 14 20.12 69.11 19.93
CA SER A 14 18.65 69.11 19.87
C SER A 14 18.15 69.43 18.45
N ASP A 15 18.87 70.31 17.75
CA ASP A 15 18.56 70.81 16.40
C ASP A 15 19.19 69.93 15.31
N SER A 16 20.10 69.00 15.65
CA SER A 16 20.39 67.90 14.74
C SER A 16 19.14 67.03 14.70
N SER A 17 18.29 67.28 13.70
CA SER A 17 17.54 66.24 13.02
C SER A 17 18.48 65.05 12.87
N SER A 18 18.46 64.13 13.84
CA SER A 18 19.11 62.84 13.71
C SER A 18 18.69 62.33 12.34
N PRO A 19 19.60 62.00 11.40
CA PRO A 19 19.20 61.04 10.39
C PRO A 19 18.58 59.89 11.16
N CYS A 20 17.32 59.55 10.83
CA CYS A 20 16.53 58.50 11.46
C CYS A 20 17.50 57.39 11.93
N SER A 21 17.56 57.12 13.22
CA SER A 21 18.58 56.22 13.74
C SER A 21 18.50 54.89 13.00
N VAL A 22 19.62 54.18 12.84
CA VAL A 22 19.62 52.88 12.15
C VAL A 22 18.55 51.93 12.73
N SER A 23 18.29 52.03 14.04
CA SER A 23 17.20 51.33 14.72
C SER A 23 15.80 51.73 14.22
N GLU A 24 15.52 53.03 14.09
CA GLU A 24 14.22 53.53 13.59
C GLU A 24 14.01 53.20 12.11
N ILE A 25 15.05 53.30 11.27
CA ILE A 25 14.99 52.88 9.86
C ILE A 25 14.66 51.38 9.76
N ASN A 26 15.33 50.56 10.57
CA ASN A 26 15.07 49.11 10.59
C ASN A 26 13.67 48.79 11.10
N ALA A 27 13.18 49.50 12.12
CA ALA A 27 11.82 49.31 12.64
C ALA A 27 10.77 49.66 11.56
N GLN A 28 10.95 50.76 10.85
CA GLN A 28 10.07 51.16 9.73
C GLN A 28 10.11 50.13 8.59
N TYR A 29 11.30 49.63 8.24
CA TYR A 29 11.46 48.59 7.23
C TYR A 29 10.67 47.32 7.58
N TYR A 30 10.82 46.80 8.81
CA TYR A 30 10.09 45.61 9.22
C TYR A 30 8.58 45.86 9.36
N GLN A 31 8.18 47.06 9.76
CA GLN A 31 6.76 47.43 9.78
C GLN A 31 6.16 47.39 8.37
N HIS A 32 6.88 47.91 7.36
CA HIS A 32 6.47 47.87 5.96
C HIS A 32 6.39 46.43 5.43
N GLU A 33 7.43 45.61 5.64
CA GLU A 33 7.40 44.20 5.21
C GLU A 33 6.28 43.41 5.89
N SER A 34 6.04 43.68 7.18
CA SER A 34 4.93 43.07 7.91
C SER A 34 3.57 43.48 7.34
N ALA A 35 3.39 44.74 6.93
CA ALA A 35 2.16 45.22 6.29
C ALA A 35 1.93 44.56 4.93
N LYS A 36 3.00 44.43 4.13
CA LYS A 36 2.97 43.74 2.83
C LYS A 36 2.59 42.27 2.98
N LEU A 37 3.17 41.55 3.95
CA LEU A 37 2.80 40.16 4.23
C LEU A 37 1.34 40.02 4.67
N ARG A 38 0.85 40.92 5.54
CA ARG A 38 -0.58 40.94 5.93
C ARG A 38 -1.50 41.13 4.73
N GLN A 39 -1.15 42.03 3.82
CA GLN A 39 -1.93 42.24 2.59
C GLN A 39 -1.93 40.97 1.72
N GLN A 40 -0.78 40.30 1.55
CA GLN A 40 -0.70 39.04 0.81
C GLN A 40 -1.58 37.95 1.42
N ILE A 41 -1.58 37.81 2.74
CA ILE A 41 -2.44 36.87 3.47
C ILE A 41 -3.91 37.18 3.18
N GLN A 42 -4.33 38.44 3.28
CA GLN A 42 -5.71 38.84 3.02
C GLN A 42 -6.14 38.54 1.57
N MET A 43 -5.27 38.81 0.59
CA MET A 43 -5.53 38.48 -0.81
C MET A 43 -5.70 36.96 -1.02
N LEU A 44 -4.82 36.15 -0.43
CA LEU A 44 -4.90 34.69 -0.53
C LEU A 44 -6.16 34.14 0.14
N GLN A 45 -6.51 34.65 1.32
CA GLN A 45 -7.74 34.27 2.01
C GLN A 45 -8.98 34.63 1.21
N SER A 46 -9.02 35.82 0.59
CA SER A 46 -10.13 36.21 -0.28
C SER A 46 -10.23 35.33 -1.52
N SER A 47 -9.09 35.02 -2.15
CA SER A 47 -9.02 34.09 -3.28
C SER A 47 -9.53 32.69 -2.91
N ASN A 48 -9.16 32.17 -1.73
CA ASN A 48 -9.66 30.89 -1.24
C ASN A 48 -11.18 30.91 -1.00
N ARG A 49 -11.73 31.98 -0.40
CA ARG A 49 -13.19 32.13 -0.25
C ARG A 49 -13.89 32.05 -1.60
N HIS A 50 -13.41 32.78 -2.60
CA HIS A 50 -13.98 32.72 -3.94
C HIS A 50 -13.91 31.30 -4.54
N LEU A 51 -12.77 30.61 -4.39
CA LEU A 51 -12.62 29.21 -4.83
C LEU A 51 -13.60 28.25 -4.13
N MET A 52 -13.97 28.55 -2.89
CA MET A 52 -14.96 27.78 -2.12
C MET A 52 -16.41 28.18 -2.43
N GLY A 53 -16.64 29.17 -3.29
CA GLY A 53 -17.97 29.66 -3.64
C GLY A 53 -18.52 30.76 -2.72
N ASP A 54 -17.69 31.31 -1.83
CA ASP A 54 -18.06 32.37 -0.90
C ASP A 54 -17.73 33.77 -1.45
N ALA A 55 -18.39 34.80 -0.92
CA ALA A 55 -18.14 36.22 -1.23
C ALA A 55 -18.17 36.59 -2.73
N LEU A 56 -18.90 35.81 -3.54
CA LEU A 56 -18.94 35.96 -5.00
C LEU A 56 -19.59 37.27 -5.47
N SER A 57 -20.43 37.90 -4.64
CA SER A 57 -21.06 39.18 -4.95
C SER A 57 -20.06 40.34 -5.14
N ALA A 58 -18.82 40.18 -4.66
CA ALA A 58 -17.74 41.13 -4.87
C ALA A 58 -17.06 41.02 -6.25
N LEU A 59 -17.36 39.96 -7.01
CA LEU A 59 -16.76 39.69 -8.31
C LEU A 59 -17.69 40.16 -9.44
N ASN A 60 -17.09 40.75 -10.47
CA ASN A 60 -17.81 41.04 -11.71
C ASN A 60 -17.95 39.79 -12.60
N VAL A 61 -18.76 39.88 -13.66
CA VAL A 61 -19.03 38.76 -14.57
C VAL A 61 -17.77 38.17 -15.21
N LYS A 62 -16.78 39.01 -15.55
CA LYS A 62 -15.52 38.56 -16.14
C LYS A 62 -14.70 37.75 -15.13
N GLU A 63 -14.62 38.23 -13.89
CA GLU A 63 -13.91 37.54 -12.80
C GLU A 63 -14.60 36.22 -12.42
N LEU A 64 -15.94 36.21 -12.36
CA LEU A 64 -16.72 34.99 -12.14
C LEU A 64 -16.45 33.94 -13.23
N LYS A 65 -16.44 34.35 -14.50
CA LYS A 65 -16.10 33.44 -15.60
C LYS A 65 -14.68 32.92 -15.50
N GLN A 66 -13.71 33.74 -15.08
CA GLN A 66 -12.34 33.27 -14.85
C GLN A 66 -12.24 32.27 -13.70
N LEU A 67 -12.98 32.51 -12.62
CA LEU A 67 -13.07 31.62 -11.47
C LEU A 67 -13.68 30.27 -11.85
N GLU A 68 -14.80 30.27 -12.55
CA GLU A 68 -15.46 29.08 -13.08
C GLU A 68 -14.51 28.24 -13.94
N ASN A 69 -13.85 28.86 -14.93
CA ASN A 69 -12.87 28.20 -15.78
C ASN A 69 -11.70 27.60 -14.98
N LYS A 70 -11.28 28.26 -13.90
CA LYS A 70 -10.20 27.74 -13.03
C LYS A 70 -10.68 26.52 -12.25
N LEU A 71 -11.89 26.55 -11.70
CA LEU A 71 -12.50 25.44 -10.98
C LEU A 71 -12.75 24.25 -11.90
N GLU A 72 -13.30 24.47 -13.09
CA GLU A 72 -13.59 23.44 -14.07
C GLU A 72 -12.31 22.67 -14.47
N ARG A 73 -11.22 23.39 -14.79
CA ARG A 73 -9.93 22.75 -15.07
C ARG A 73 -9.39 21.96 -13.87
N GLY A 74 -9.52 22.50 -12.66
CA GLY A 74 -9.09 21.82 -11.44
C GLY A 74 -9.84 20.52 -11.20
N ILE A 75 -11.17 20.57 -11.29
CA ILE A 75 -12.06 19.41 -11.16
C ILE A 75 -11.77 18.38 -12.25
N GLY A 76 -11.56 18.82 -13.49
CA GLY A 76 -11.17 17.95 -14.60
C GLY A 76 -9.90 17.15 -14.29
N ARG A 77 -8.84 17.81 -13.80
CA ARG A 77 -7.60 17.13 -13.40
C ARG A 77 -7.81 16.13 -12.26
N ILE A 78 -8.59 16.50 -11.24
CA ILE A 78 -8.90 15.60 -10.10
C ILE A 78 -9.63 14.36 -10.60
N ARG A 79 -10.64 14.53 -11.46
CA ARG A 79 -11.42 13.42 -12.02
C ARG A 79 -10.55 12.51 -12.86
N SER A 80 -9.71 13.06 -13.75
CA SER A 80 -8.78 12.27 -14.55
C SER A 80 -7.84 11.45 -13.67
N LYS A 81 -7.26 12.06 -12.62
CA LYS A 81 -6.36 11.33 -11.72
C LYS A 81 -7.08 10.25 -10.92
N LYS A 82 -8.30 10.50 -10.44
CA LYS A 82 -9.12 9.47 -9.79
C LYS A 82 -9.40 8.30 -10.72
N ASN A 83 -9.77 8.58 -11.98
CA ASN A 83 -10.04 7.53 -12.96
C ASN A 83 -8.79 6.70 -13.26
N GLU A 84 -7.63 7.35 -13.44
CA GLU A 84 -6.34 6.66 -13.63
C GLU A 84 -6.03 5.70 -12.48
N LEU A 85 -6.21 6.16 -11.23
CA LEU A 85 -5.94 5.33 -10.05
C LEU A 85 -6.94 4.17 -9.92
N LEU A 86 -8.22 4.41 -10.17
CA LEU A 86 -9.25 3.37 -10.14
C LEU A 86 -9.01 2.29 -11.20
N LEU A 87 -8.60 2.68 -12.40
CA LEU A 87 -8.25 1.73 -13.46
C LEU A 87 -7.05 0.87 -13.07
N ALA A 88 -6.00 1.49 -12.52
CA ALA A 88 -4.83 0.75 -12.02
C ALA A 88 -5.19 -0.24 -10.90
N GLU A 89 -6.10 0.14 -10.00
CA GLU A 89 -6.59 -0.73 -8.92
C GLU A 89 -7.41 -1.91 -9.47
N ILE A 90 -8.31 -1.65 -10.43
CA ILE A 90 -9.06 -2.72 -11.13
C ILE A 90 -8.10 -3.71 -11.81
N GLU A 91 -7.11 -3.21 -12.54
CA GLU A 91 -6.10 -4.06 -13.21
C GLU A 91 -5.31 -4.91 -12.20
N CYS A 92 -4.97 -4.33 -11.05
CA CYS A 92 -4.31 -5.05 -9.97
C CYS A 92 -5.17 -6.19 -9.43
N PHE A 93 -6.45 -5.93 -9.14
CA PHE A 93 -7.37 -6.95 -8.66
C PHE A 93 -7.62 -8.05 -9.69
N GLN A 94 -7.80 -7.71 -10.96
CA GLN A 94 -7.96 -8.69 -12.05
C GLN A 94 -6.71 -9.55 -12.25
N LYS A 95 -5.51 -8.99 -12.03
CA LYS A 95 -4.28 -9.80 -12.04
C LYS A 95 -4.27 -10.77 -10.86
N ARG A 96 -4.60 -10.31 -9.66
CA ARG A 96 -4.63 -11.15 -8.46
C ARG A 96 -5.67 -12.26 -8.54
N GLU A 97 -6.84 -11.96 -9.10
CA GLU A 97 -7.90 -12.93 -9.37
C GLU A 97 -7.38 -14.07 -10.26
N ARG A 98 -6.77 -13.75 -11.41
CA ARG A 98 -6.19 -14.76 -12.32
C ARG A 98 -5.11 -15.61 -11.67
N GLU A 99 -4.25 -15.01 -10.84
CA GLU A 99 -3.22 -15.75 -10.09
C GLU A 99 -3.87 -16.75 -9.12
N LEU A 100 -4.89 -16.34 -8.37
CA LEU A 100 -5.63 -17.20 -7.45
C LEU A 100 -6.40 -18.30 -8.17
N GLU A 101 -7.02 -18.00 -9.31
CA GLU A 101 -7.70 -19.00 -10.13
C GLU A 101 -6.71 -20.07 -10.62
N THR A 102 -5.54 -19.65 -11.09
CA THR A 102 -4.48 -20.55 -11.55
C THR A 102 -3.98 -21.44 -10.42
N GLU A 103 -3.71 -20.87 -9.24
CA GLU A 103 -3.31 -21.62 -8.05
C GLU A 103 -4.41 -22.61 -7.62
N SER A 104 -5.67 -22.19 -7.65
CA SER A 104 -6.79 -23.03 -7.27
C SER A 104 -6.99 -24.21 -8.22
N ILE A 105 -6.82 -24.00 -9.53
CA ILE A 105 -6.84 -25.09 -10.53
C ILE A 105 -5.69 -26.06 -10.27
N CYS A 106 -4.47 -25.56 -10.04
CA CYS A 106 -3.30 -26.39 -9.75
C CYS A 106 -3.53 -27.29 -8.52
N LEU A 107 -4.05 -26.72 -7.43
CA LEU A 107 -4.37 -27.46 -6.22
C LEU A 107 -5.45 -28.53 -6.45
N ARG A 108 -6.51 -28.20 -7.19
CA ARG A 108 -7.56 -29.18 -7.52
C ARG A 108 -7.03 -30.34 -8.36
N THR A 109 -6.17 -30.07 -9.35
CA THR A 109 -5.51 -31.11 -10.13
C THR A 109 -4.63 -31.98 -9.24
N LYS A 110 -3.85 -31.37 -8.34
CA LYS A 110 -2.98 -32.10 -7.40
C LYS A 110 -3.77 -33.03 -6.47
N ILE A 111 -4.92 -32.57 -5.98
CA ILE A 111 -5.82 -33.39 -5.16
C ILE A 111 -6.32 -34.59 -5.95
N ALA A 112 -6.82 -34.38 -7.18
CA ALA A 112 -7.31 -35.47 -8.03
C ALA A 112 -6.22 -36.53 -8.32
N GLU A 113 -4.99 -36.09 -8.61
CA GLU A 113 -3.84 -36.99 -8.80
C GLU A 113 -3.54 -37.84 -7.56
N LEU A 114 -3.62 -37.24 -6.35
CA LEU A 114 -3.39 -37.96 -5.10
C LEU A 114 -4.51 -38.97 -4.82
N GLU A 115 -5.77 -38.60 -5.06
CA GLU A 115 -6.92 -39.50 -4.93
C GLU A 115 -6.85 -40.68 -5.92
N ASP A 116 -6.34 -40.47 -7.13
CA ASP A 116 -6.09 -41.53 -8.11
C ASP A 116 -4.97 -42.47 -7.65
N LEU A 117 -3.87 -41.94 -7.10
CA LEU A 117 -2.78 -42.74 -6.54
C LEU A 117 -3.22 -43.56 -5.33
N GLU A 118 -4.02 -42.98 -4.44
CA GLU A 118 -4.59 -43.71 -3.29
C GLU A 118 -5.51 -44.85 -3.77
N ARG A 119 -6.38 -44.60 -4.76
CA ARG A 119 -7.21 -45.64 -5.36
C ARG A 119 -6.38 -46.75 -6.01
N ALA A 120 -5.33 -46.40 -6.76
CA ALA A 120 -4.44 -47.39 -7.38
C ALA A 120 -3.70 -48.26 -6.34
N ASN A 121 -3.23 -47.66 -5.24
CA ASN A 121 -2.60 -48.40 -4.15
C ASN A 121 -3.56 -49.35 -3.43
N MET A 122 -4.84 -48.97 -3.27
CA MET A 122 -5.86 -49.85 -2.67
C MET A 122 -6.20 -51.05 -3.57
N VAL A 123 -6.19 -50.87 -4.90
CA VAL A 123 -6.36 -51.98 -5.86
C VAL A 123 -5.15 -52.91 -5.84
N GLY A 124 -3.93 -52.38 -5.85
CA GLY A 124 -2.71 -53.19 -5.76
C GLY A 124 -2.61 -53.97 -4.43
N GLY A 125 -3.06 -53.38 -3.32
CA GLY A 125 -3.15 -54.07 -2.02
C GLY A 125 -4.20 -55.18 -2.01
N ALA A 126 -5.37 -54.97 -2.65
CA ALA A 126 -6.40 -55.99 -2.77
C ALA A 126 -5.95 -57.15 -3.67
N GLU A 127 -5.24 -56.88 -4.77
CA GLU A 127 -4.65 -57.90 -5.64
C GLU A 127 -3.57 -58.71 -4.91
N LEU A 128 -2.69 -58.06 -4.15
CA LEU A 128 -1.69 -58.74 -3.30
C LEU A 128 -2.35 -59.64 -2.25
N ASN A 129 -3.40 -59.15 -1.61
CA ASN A 129 -4.16 -59.93 -0.62
C ASN A 129 -4.89 -61.12 -1.27
N ALA A 130 -5.49 -60.93 -2.45
CA ALA A 130 -6.13 -62.01 -3.21
C ALA A 130 -5.13 -63.07 -3.68
N ILE A 131 -3.93 -62.67 -4.14
CA ILE A 131 -2.84 -63.59 -4.50
C ILE A 131 -2.38 -64.36 -3.26
N HIS A 132 -2.20 -63.70 -2.11
CA HIS A 132 -1.84 -64.36 -0.85
C HIS A 132 -2.91 -65.36 -0.39
N GLU A 133 -4.19 -65.02 -0.52
CA GLU A 133 -5.31 -65.90 -0.16
C GLU A 133 -5.45 -67.10 -1.10
N LEU A 134 -5.29 -66.89 -2.42
CA LEU A 134 -5.23 -67.98 -3.41
C LEU A 134 -4.03 -68.90 -3.19
N ALA A 135 -2.85 -68.35 -2.91
CA ALA A 135 -1.66 -69.14 -2.58
C ALA A 135 -1.87 -69.97 -1.30
N SER A 136 -2.47 -69.37 -0.27
CA SER A 136 -2.79 -70.06 1.00
C SER A 136 -3.80 -71.19 0.79
N ARG A 137 -4.78 -71.01 -0.10
CA ARG A 137 -5.81 -72.01 -0.42
C ARG A 137 -5.25 -73.15 -1.28
N ASN A 138 -4.33 -72.85 -2.20
CA ASN A 138 -3.65 -73.86 -3.01
C ASN A 138 -2.61 -74.66 -2.21
N PHE A 139 -2.06 -74.10 -1.13
CA PHE A 139 -1.14 -74.82 -0.23
C PHE A 139 -1.81 -76.00 0.50
N PHE A 140 -3.15 -75.96 0.67
CA PHE A 140 -3.92 -77.05 1.28
C PHE A 140 -4.57 -78.02 0.29
N SER A 141 -4.43 -77.83 -1.03
CA SER A 141 -5.07 -78.70 -2.03
C SER A 141 -4.14 -79.70 -2.72
N SER A 142 -2.83 -79.66 -2.47
CA SER A 142 -1.88 -80.68 -2.96
C SER A 142 -1.35 -81.55 -1.82
N HIS A 143 -2.25 -82.22 -1.09
CA HIS A 143 -1.86 -83.42 -0.36
C HIS A 143 -3.03 -84.41 -0.23
N MET A 144 -3.23 -85.22 -1.27
CA MET A 144 -3.86 -86.54 -1.15
C MET A 144 -3.09 -87.58 -1.98
N VAL A 145 -1.75 -87.61 -1.89
CA VAL A 145 -0.96 -88.86 -2.05
C VAL A 145 0.32 -88.73 -1.21
N GLU A 146 0.26 -89.32 -0.02
CA GLU A 146 1.30 -90.11 0.65
C GLU A 146 2.72 -90.11 0.02
N SER A 147 3.72 -89.55 0.71
CA SER A 147 4.92 -90.29 1.18
C SER A 147 6.04 -89.36 1.69
N ALA A 148 6.42 -89.62 2.96
CA ALA A 148 7.68 -89.46 3.68
C ALA A 148 8.77 -88.40 3.34
N ALA A 149 9.42 -87.96 4.43
CA ALA A 149 10.60 -87.11 4.57
C ALA A 149 10.32 -85.60 4.36
N GLY A 150 10.61 -84.67 5.26
CA GLY A 150 11.56 -84.61 6.37
C GLY A 150 12.21 -83.23 6.30
N TYR A 151 12.40 -82.56 7.45
CA TYR A 151 13.07 -81.25 7.64
C TYR A 151 12.30 -80.00 7.16
N SER A 152 12.32 -78.85 7.82
CA SER A 152 12.80 -78.45 9.14
C SER A 152 11.99 -77.24 9.63
N PHE A 153 11.91 -77.14 10.95
CA PHE A 153 11.25 -76.11 11.74
C PHE A 153 12.20 -74.94 12.01
N PHE A 154 11.66 -73.72 11.87
CA PHE A 154 12.09 -72.40 12.41
C PHE A 154 13.32 -71.70 11.82
N ASP A 155 13.15 -70.43 11.41
CA ASP A 155 13.46 -69.33 12.34
C ASP A 155 12.70 -68.04 12.03
N LYS A 156 12.23 -67.38 13.08
CA LYS A 156 11.68 -66.02 13.09
C LYS A 156 12.82 -65.08 13.49
N LYS A 157 13.14 -64.06 12.68
CA LYS A 157 13.67 -62.80 13.24
C LYS A 157 13.09 -61.58 12.53
N ILE A 158 12.51 -60.74 13.38
CA ILE A 158 12.03 -59.38 13.18
C ILE A 158 13.22 -58.42 13.41
N LEU A 159 13.09 -57.17 12.92
CA LEU A 159 13.78 -55.91 13.31
C LEU A 159 15.08 -55.60 12.55
N ASN A 160 15.43 -54.35 12.21
CA ASN A 160 14.77 -53.05 12.36
C ASN A 160 15.40 -52.06 11.36
N VAL A 161 14.71 -50.96 11.15
CA VAL A 161 15.15 -49.76 10.45
C VAL A 161 16.31 -49.08 11.19
N GLY A 162 17.29 -48.61 10.43
CA GLY A 162 18.29 -47.61 10.82
C GLY A 162 18.43 -46.60 9.70
#